data_AF-A0A9N8EAJ6-F1
#
_entry.id   AF-A0A9N8EAJ6-F1
#
_cell.length_a   1.000
_cell.length_b   1.000
_cell.length_c   1.000
_cell.angle_alpha   90.00
_cell.angle_beta   90.00
_cell.angle_gamma   90.00
#
_symmetry.space_group_name_H-M   'P 1'
#
loop_
_entity.id
_entity.type
_entity.pdbx_description
1 polymer ?
#
loop_
_entity_poly.entity_id
_entity_poly.type
_entity_poly.pdbx_seq_one_letter_code
_entity_poly.pdbx_strand_id
1 'polypeptide(L)'
;MSSNNNTTAISTGAPVDNLKKQEVKQGHSFLGCLCDMRRAVIILDTLGFFGSIIGLLVVILYDKYGTEDDKQLLMLENYDFGAFVAIYSAVIIAHFSGIMGALTFTICPILITILMNIAYAVLSGLSKNWIGLGVYIFLLYPHVFLCHELAKGIMTKENYRSQERQSCCCV
;
A
#
# COMPACT_ATOMS: atom_id res chain seq x y z
N MET A 1 67.36 10.47 38.27
CA MET A 1 66.53 11.69 38.30
C MET A 1 65.54 11.57 37.15
N SER A 2 64.22 11.71 37.24
CA SER A 2 63.26 11.86 38.33
C SER A 2 61.94 11.30 37.79
N SER A 3 61.15 10.63 38.64
CA SER A 3 59.76 10.26 38.38
C SER A 3 58.90 11.50 38.14
N ASN A 4 57.87 11.40 37.30
CA ASN A 4 56.59 12.02 37.63
C ASN A 4 55.42 11.29 36.97
N ASN A 5 54.76 10.49 37.80
CA ASN A 5 53.38 10.07 37.68
C ASN A 5 52.47 11.30 37.67
N ASN A 6 51.61 11.44 36.68
CA ASN A 6 50.40 12.24 36.82
C ASN A 6 49.19 11.42 36.40
N THR A 7 48.76 10.59 37.36
CA THR A 7 47.39 10.16 37.51
C THR A 7 46.56 11.39 37.88
N THR A 8 45.65 11.81 37.01
CA THR A 8 44.50 12.64 37.41
C THR A 8 43.24 11.89 37.01
N ALA A 9 42.65 11.26 38.02
CA ALA A 9 41.35 10.65 37.94
C ALA A 9 40.31 11.62 38.52
N ILE A 10 39.11 11.57 37.94
CA ILE A 10 37.79 11.89 38.51
C ILE A 10 37.44 13.39 38.66
N SER A 11 36.45 13.80 37.88
CA SER A 11 35.12 14.28 38.34
C SER A 11 34.41 14.89 37.13
N THR A 12 33.11 14.84 36.94
CA THR A 12 31.95 14.57 37.80
C THR A 12 30.81 14.32 36.82
N GLY A 13 29.86 13.47 37.19
CA GLY A 13 28.69 13.16 36.39
C GLY A 13 28.09 14.38 35.70
N ALA A 14 28.20 14.42 34.38
CA ALA A 14 27.22 15.14 33.59
C ALA A 14 25.87 14.51 33.93
N PRO A 15 24.79 15.31 34.09
CA PRO A 15 23.47 14.74 34.16
C PRO A 15 23.35 13.81 32.97
N VAL A 16 22.97 12.55 33.24
CA VAL A 16 22.38 11.68 32.23
C VAL A 16 21.08 12.37 31.88
N ASP A 17 21.20 13.44 31.09
CA ASP A 17 20.09 14.09 30.44
C ASP A 17 19.42 12.95 29.73
N ASN A 18 18.21 12.69 30.19
CA ASN A 18 17.26 11.80 29.60
C ASN A 18 17.13 12.23 28.13
N LEU A 19 18.02 11.72 27.30
CA LEU A 19 17.81 11.42 25.90
C LEU A 19 16.70 10.37 25.91
N LYS A 20 15.48 10.82 26.26
CA LYS A 20 14.33 10.58 25.40
C LYS A 20 14.78 11.03 24.02
N LYS A 21 15.55 10.16 23.37
CA LYS A 21 15.59 10.04 21.92
C LYS A 21 14.11 9.89 21.61
N GLN A 22 13.44 11.00 21.35
CA GLN A 22 12.16 10.97 20.67
C GLN A 22 12.51 10.16 19.43
N GLU A 23 12.05 8.91 19.41
CA GLU A 23 12.14 8.08 18.22
C GLU A 23 11.34 8.85 17.18
N VAL A 24 12.06 9.65 16.39
CA VAL A 24 11.47 10.51 15.37
C VAL A 24 10.75 9.56 14.44
N LYS A 25 9.41 9.65 14.42
CA LYS A 25 8.56 8.83 13.56
C LYS A 25 9.09 8.94 12.12
N GLN A 26 9.67 7.86 11.61
CA GLN A 26 10.36 7.90 10.31
C GLN A 26 9.43 7.80 9.11
N GLY A 27 8.15 7.42 9.30
CA GLY A 27 7.19 7.22 8.21
C GLY A 27 6.11 8.30 8.10
N HIS A 28 5.71 8.58 6.86
CA HIS A 28 4.54 9.41 6.58
C HIS A 28 3.26 8.64 6.93
N SER A 29 2.26 9.36 7.42
CA SER A 29 0.97 8.74 7.75
C SER A 29 -0.02 8.95 6.63
N PHE A 30 -0.72 7.89 6.26
CA PHE A 30 -1.86 7.96 5.37
C PHE A 30 -2.90 8.92 5.94
N LEU A 31 -3.23 9.96 5.17
CA LEU A 31 -4.09 11.08 5.57
C LEU A 31 -3.66 11.77 6.87
N GLY A 32 -2.36 11.77 7.18
CA GLY A 32 -1.78 12.53 8.29
C GLY A 32 -2.00 11.96 9.70
N CYS A 33 -2.95 11.05 9.90
CA CYS A 33 -3.26 10.51 11.24
C CYS A 33 -3.73 9.06 11.30
N LEU A 34 -4.16 8.44 10.19
CA LEU A 34 -4.87 7.18 10.24
C LEU A 34 -3.93 5.98 10.37
N CYS A 35 -3.08 5.76 9.37
CA CYS A 35 -2.25 4.57 9.34
C CYS A 35 -0.87 4.76 8.70
N ASP A 36 0.07 3.87 9.01
CA ASP A 36 1.31 3.75 8.27
C ASP A 36 1.02 3.30 6.82
N MET A 37 1.79 3.78 5.84
CA MET A 37 1.56 3.52 4.42
C MET A 37 1.54 2.02 4.09
N ARG A 38 2.34 1.20 4.77
CA ARG A 38 2.35 -0.25 4.60
C ARG A 38 1.00 -0.85 4.97
N ARG A 39 0.45 -0.46 6.12
CA ARG A 39 -0.86 -0.93 6.60
C ARG A 39 -1.98 -0.42 5.69
N ALA A 40 -1.89 0.83 5.23
CA ALA A 40 -2.83 1.38 4.27
C ALA A 40 -2.89 0.54 2.98
N VAL A 41 -1.74 0.22 2.38
CA VAL A 41 -1.66 -0.65 1.19
C VAL A 41 -2.28 -2.01 1.46
N ILE A 42 -1.93 -2.68 2.58
CA ILE A 42 -2.50 -3.99 2.93
C ILE A 42 -4.02 -3.93 3.03
N ILE A 43 -4.58 -2.93 3.73
CA ILE A 43 -6.03 -2.79 3.90
C ILE A 43 -6.71 -2.53 2.55
N LEU A 44 -6.20 -1.56 1.78
CA LEU A 44 -6.80 -1.17 0.50
C LEU A 44 -6.74 -2.30 -0.54
N ASP A 45 -5.61 -2.99 -0.65
CA ASP A 45 -5.50 -4.14 -1.56
C ASP A 45 -6.32 -5.33 -1.09
N THR A 46 -6.48 -5.53 0.23
CA THR A 46 -7.38 -6.59 0.74
C THR A 46 -8.82 -6.30 0.34
N LEU A 47 -9.28 -5.06 0.49
CA LEU A 47 -10.62 -4.65 0.05
C LEU A 47 -10.78 -4.77 -1.47
N GLY A 48 -9.77 -4.33 -2.23
CA GLY A 48 -9.74 -4.46 -3.70
C GLY A 48 -9.77 -5.91 -4.16
N PHE A 49 -9.02 -6.80 -3.51
CA PHE A 49 -8.98 -8.23 -3.79
C PHE A 49 -10.35 -8.89 -3.63
N PHE A 50 -11.00 -8.70 -2.47
CA PHE A 50 -12.34 -9.26 -2.24
C PHE A 50 -13.40 -8.63 -3.13
N GLY A 51 -13.35 -7.30 -3.34
CA GLY A 51 -14.23 -6.61 -4.28
C GLY A 51 -14.12 -7.17 -5.70
N SER A 52 -12.90 -7.48 -6.14
CA SER A 52 -12.64 -8.06 -7.47
C SER A 52 -13.11 -9.50 -7.59
N ILE A 53 -13.01 -10.30 -6.53
CA ILE A 53 -13.61 -11.64 -6.49
C ILE A 53 -15.14 -11.56 -6.60
N ILE A 54 -15.77 -10.67 -5.84
CA ILE A 54 -17.23 -10.47 -5.91
C ILE A 54 -17.63 -10.02 -7.32
N GLY A 55 -16.90 -9.06 -7.90
CA GLY A 55 -17.12 -8.61 -9.28
C GLY A 55 -17.01 -9.73 -10.30
N LEU A 56 -15.97 -10.58 -10.20
CA LEU A 56 -15.81 -11.75 -11.05
C LEU A 56 -16.97 -12.75 -10.90
N LEU A 57 -17.40 -13.02 -9.66
CA LEU A 57 -18.55 -13.89 -9.42
C LEU A 57 -19.84 -13.34 -10.02
N VAL A 58 -20.07 -12.04 -9.92
CA VAL A 58 -21.24 -11.38 -10.55
C VAL A 58 -21.19 -11.57 -12.06
N VAL A 59 -20.04 -11.34 -12.70
CA VAL A 59 -19.87 -11.56 -14.16
C VAL A 59 -20.20 -13.00 -14.55
N ILE A 60 -19.69 -13.99 -13.80
CA ILE A 60 -19.95 -15.42 -14.07
C ILE A 60 -21.43 -15.78 -13.87
N LEU A 61 -22.05 -15.29 -12.79
CA LEU A 61 -23.47 -15.56 -12.52
C LEU A 61 -24.36 -14.92 -13.58
N TYR A 62 -24.00 -13.73 -14.06
CA TYR A 62 -24.75 -13.04 -15.09
C TYR A 62 -24.69 -13.76 -16.45
N ASP A 63 -23.52 -14.26 -16.84
CA ASP A 63 -23.40 -15.08 -18.06
C ASP A 63 -24.25 -16.35 -17.98
N LYS A 64 -24.27 -17.00 -16.81
CA LYS A 64 -24.97 -18.26 -16.61
C LYS A 64 -26.49 -18.11 -16.46
N TYR A 65 -26.96 -17.08 -15.77
CA TYR A 65 -28.36 -16.94 -15.35
C TYR A 65 -29.07 -15.71 -15.92
N GLY A 66 -28.35 -14.77 -16.56
CA GLY A 66 -28.95 -13.59 -17.17
C GLY A 66 -29.84 -13.96 -18.35
N THR A 67 -30.93 -13.21 -18.53
CA THR A 67 -31.75 -13.33 -19.74
C THR A 67 -31.00 -12.78 -20.97
N GLU A 68 -31.44 -13.10 -22.18
CA GLU A 68 -30.80 -12.58 -23.40
C GLU A 68 -30.86 -11.04 -23.46
N ASP A 69 -31.96 -10.44 -23.00
CA ASP A 69 -32.14 -8.99 -22.92
C ASP A 69 -31.17 -8.37 -21.90
N ASP A 70 -30.98 -9.04 -20.76
CA ASP A 70 -30.00 -8.65 -19.73
C ASP A 70 -28.57 -8.72 -20.27
N LYS A 71 -28.22 -9.82 -20.94
CA LYS A 71 -26.88 -10.03 -21.51
C LYS A 71 -26.50 -8.91 -22.49
N GLN A 72 -27.43 -8.44 -23.31
CA GLN A 72 -27.17 -7.32 -24.23
C GLN A 72 -26.93 -5.99 -23.51
N LEU A 73 -27.57 -5.76 -22.35
CA LEU A 73 -27.40 -4.53 -21.59
C LEU A 73 -26.02 -4.46 -20.92
N LEU A 74 -25.51 -5.60 -20.43
CA LEU A 74 -24.24 -5.66 -19.69
C LEU A 74 -23.03 -5.88 -20.61
N MET A 75 -23.22 -6.65 -21.69
CA MET A 75 -22.26 -6.72 -22.79
C MET A 75 -22.42 -5.44 -23.62
N LEU A 76 -21.84 -4.34 -23.14
CA LEU A 76 -21.51 -3.17 -23.97
C LEU A 76 -21.04 -3.73 -25.32
N GLU A 77 -21.79 -3.49 -26.40
CA GLU A 77 -21.93 -4.25 -27.67
C GLU A 77 -20.67 -4.88 -28.32
N ASN A 78 -19.47 -4.64 -27.80
CA ASN A 78 -18.18 -5.01 -28.35
C ASN A 78 -17.24 -5.76 -27.39
N TYR A 79 -17.60 -5.99 -26.12
CA TYR A 79 -16.73 -6.69 -25.18
C TYR A 79 -17.09 -8.17 -25.01
N ASP A 80 -16.11 -9.04 -25.27
CA ASP A 80 -16.19 -10.48 -25.04
C ASP A 80 -16.22 -10.78 -23.53
N PHE A 81 -17.10 -11.70 -23.10
CA PHE A 81 -17.13 -12.26 -21.75
C PHE A 81 -15.73 -12.67 -21.28
N GLY A 82 -14.95 -13.30 -22.16
CA GLY A 82 -13.59 -13.72 -21.88
C GLY A 82 -12.67 -12.55 -21.49
N ALA A 83 -12.87 -11.37 -22.09
CA ALA A 83 -12.12 -10.17 -21.75
C ALA A 83 -12.43 -9.68 -20.32
N PHE A 84 -13.70 -9.67 -19.91
CA PHE A 84 -14.06 -9.30 -18.55
C PHE A 84 -13.44 -10.26 -17.52
N VAL A 85 -13.52 -11.57 -17.75
CA VAL A 85 -12.92 -12.58 -16.88
C VAL A 85 -11.41 -12.39 -16.77
N ALA A 86 -10.73 -12.14 -17.89
CA ALA A 86 -9.29 -11.89 -17.91
C ALA A 86 -8.91 -10.62 -17.13
N ILE A 87 -9.67 -9.53 -17.33
CA ILE A 87 -9.47 -8.25 -16.63
C ILE A 87 -9.61 -8.45 -15.11
N TYR A 88 -10.70 -9.04 -14.63
CA TYR A 88 -10.88 -9.27 -13.20
C TYR A 88 -9.81 -10.20 -12.61
N SER A 89 -9.40 -11.22 -13.36
CA SER A 89 -8.31 -12.11 -12.94
C SER A 89 -6.99 -11.36 -12.78
N ALA A 90 -6.66 -10.46 -13.72
CA ALA A 90 -5.47 -9.63 -13.65
C ALA A 90 -5.51 -8.67 -12.45
N VAL A 91 -6.68 -8.10 -12.12
CA VAL A 91 -6.86 -7.25 -10.95
C VAL A 91 -6.66 -8.01 -9.65
N ILE A 92 -7.22 -9.22 -9.54
CA ILE A 92 -7.03 -10.10 -8.37
C ILE A 92 -5.54 -10.38 -8.15
N ILE A 93 -4.80 -10.71 -9.23
CA ILE A 93 -3.36 -10.94 -9.17
C ILE A 93 -2.59 -9.67 -8.77
N ALA A 94 -2.98 -8.51 -9.29
CA ALA A 94 -2.37 -7.24 -8.94
C ALA A 94 -2.53 -6.92 -7.44
N HIS A 95 -3.75 -6.98 -6.90
CA HIS A 95 -3.97 -6.75 -5.47
C HIS A 95 -3.23 -7.78 -4.60
N PHE A 96 -3.22 -9.06 -4.99
CA PHE A 96 -2.44 -10.06 -4.27
C PHE A 96 -0.94 -9.74 -4.27
N SER A 97 -0.41 -9.27 -5.40
CA SER A 97 0.99 -8.85 -5.53
C SER A 97 1.31 -7.65 -4.63
N GLY A 98 0.43 -6.65 -4.56
CA GLY A 98 0.59 -5.50 -3.66
C GLY A 98 0.58 -5.88 -2.17
N ILE A 99 -0.32 -6.79 -1.76
CA ILE A 99 -0.33 -7.37 -0.40
C ILE A 99 1.01 -8.05 -0.11
N MET A 100 1.47 -8.93 -1.00
CA MET A 100 2.73 -9.66 -0.82
C MET A 100 3.94 -8.72 -0.80
N GLY A 101 3.96 -7.69 -1.64
CA GLY A 101 5.00 -6.67 -1.67
C GLY A 101 5.07 -5.88 -0.37
N ALA A 102 3.92 -5.43 0.15
CA ALA A 102 3.83 -4.74 1.42
C ALA A 102 4.23 -5.64 2.61
N LEU A 103 3.82 -6.92 2.61
CA LEU A 103 4.20 -7.87 3.67
C LEU A 103 5.70 -8.16 3.68
N THR A 104 6.32 -8.30 2.50
CA THR A 104 7.73 -8.68 2.33
C THR A 104 8.70 -7.50 2.23
N PHE A 105 8.21 -6.26 2.26
CA PHE A 105 9.02 -5.05 2.05
C PHE A 105 9.74 -5.05 0.68
N THR A 106 9.10 -5.60 -0.36
CA THR A 106 9.66 -5.66 -1.72
C THR A 106 8.92 -4.70 -2.63
N ILE A 107 9.68 -3.90 -3.39
CA ILE A 107 9.11 -2.84 -4.26
C ILE A 107 8.46 -3.45 -5.52
N CYS A 108 9.08 -4.47 -6.13
CA CYS A 108 8.65 -4.98 -7.42
C CYS A 108 7.17 -5.45 -7.46
N PRO A 109 6.65 -6.20 -6.48
CA PRO A 109 5.24 -6.60 -6.49
C PRO A 109 4.28 -5.41 -6.31
N ILE A 110 4.67 -4.38 -5.56
CA ILE A 110 3.88 -3.15 -5.36
C ILE A 110 3.77 -2.35 -6.67
N LEU A 111 4.85 -2.34 -7.47
CA LEU A 111 4.84 -1.68 -8.78
C LEU A 111 3.78 -2.27 -9.73
N ILE A 112 3.47 -3.56 -9.63
CA ILE A 112 2.43 -4.20 -10.44
C ILE A 112 1.07 -3.56 -10.13
N THR A 113 0.73 -3.39 -8.85
CA THR A 113 -0.50 -2.73 -8.41
C THR A 113 -0.54 -1.26 -8.82
N ILE A 114 0.59 -0.54 -8.73
CA ILE A 114 0.71 0.86 -9.18
C ILE A 114 0.41 0.98 -10.68
N LEU A 115 1.03 0.15 -11.51
CA LEU A 115 0.83 0.17 -12.96
C LEU A 115 -0.63 -0.14 -13.31
N MET A 116 -1.23 -1.13 -12.64
CA MET A 116 -2.64 -1.46 -12.81
C MET A 116 -3.56 -0.29 -12.44
N ASN A 117 -3.35 0.35 -11.28
CA ASN A 117 -4.13 1.52 -10.85
C ASN A 117 -3.96 2.72 -11.80
N ILE A 118 -2.77 2.95 -12.35
CA ILE A 118 -2.54 3.97 -13.38
C ILE A 118 -3.35 3.66 -14.64
N ALA A 119 -3.32 2.41 -15.12
CA ALA A 119 -4.09 2.00 -16.28
C ALA A 119 -5.59 2.25 -16.07
N TYR A 120 -6.14 1.89 -14.91
CA TYR A 120 -7.53 2.15 -14.57
C TYR A 120 -7.87 3.63 -14.40
N ALA A 121 -6.97 4.43 -13.83
CA ALA A 121 -7.13 5.88 -13.75
C ALA A 121 -7.23 6.48 -15.15
N VAL A 122 -6.34 6.10 -16.06
CA VAL A 122 -6.36 6.56 -17.46
C VAL A 122 -7.65 6.14 -18.16
N LEU A 123 -8.06 4.87 -18.05
CA LEU A 123 -9.32 4.39 -18.62
C LEU A 123 -10.55 5.12 -18.05
N SER A 124 -10.55 5.41 -16.75
CA SER A 124 -11.61 6.19 -16.10
C SER A 124 -11.66 7.63 -16.61
N GLY A 125 -10.51 8.26 -16.83
CA GLY A 125 -10.42 9.59 -17.44
C GLY A 125 -10.93 9.59 -18.89
N LEU A 126 -10.54 8.60 -19.70
CA LEU A 126 -10.96 8.47 -21.10
C LEU A 126 -12.48 8.23 -21.23
N SER A 127 -13.05 7.44 -20.32
CA SER A 127 -14.49 7.21 -20.22
C SER A 127 -15.27 8.37 -19.58
N LYS A 128 -14.59 9.48 -19.24
CA LYS A 128 -15.17 10.64 -18.54
C LYS A 128 -15.80 10.29 -17.17
N ASN A 129 -15.38 9.18 -16.56
CA ASN A 129 -15.77 8.79 -15.22
C ASN A 129 -14.85 9.46 -14.18
N TRP A 130 -15.14 10.73 -13.87
CA TRP A 130 -14.36 11.54 -12.95
C TRP A 130 -14.34 10.99 -11.52
N ILE A 131 -15.42 10.33 -11.09
CA ILE A 131 -15.50 9.70 -9.76
C ILE A 131 -14.52 8.52 -9.71
N GLY A 132 -14.56 7.64 -10.71
CA GLY A 132 -13.62 6.51 -10.83
C GLY A 132 -12.17 7.00 -10.88
N LEU A 133 -11.88 8.02 -11.69
CA LEU A 133 -10.55 8.63 -11.75
C LEU A 133 -10.07 9.11 -10.37
N GLY A 134 -10.92 9.82 -9.63
CA GLY A 134 -10.60 10.29 -8.28
C GLY A 134 -10.30 9.15 -7.31
N VAL A 135 -11.09 8.06 -7.36
CA VAL A 135 -10.86 6.86 -6.54
C VAL A 135 -9.51 6.22 -6.86
N TYR A 136 -9.18 6.03 -8.14
CA TYR A 136 -7.90 5.41 -8.51
C TYR A 136 -6.69 6.28 -8.16
N ILE A 137 -6.79 7.61 -8.29
CA ILE A 137 -5.72 8.52 -7.84
C ILE A 137 -5.53 8.43 -6.32
N PHE A 138 -6.63 8.37 -5.56
CA PHE A 138 -6.58 8.20 -4.12
C PHE A 138 -5.95 6.87 -3.70
N LEU A 139 -6.30 5.77 -4.38
CA LEU A 139 -5.72 4.45 -4.15
C LEU A 139 -4.25 4.37 -4.56
N LEU A 140 -3.81 5.16 -5.53
CA LEU A 140 -2.42 5.20 -5.99
C LEU A 140 -1.48 5.81 -4.94
N TYR A 141 -1.96 6.79 -4.17
CA TYR A 141 -1.17 7.53 -3.19
C TYR A 141 -0.39 6.65 -2.18
N PRO A 142 -1.02 5.74 -1.42
CA PRO A 142 -0.31 4.95 -0.40
C PRO A 142 0.70 3.98 -1.04
N HIS A 143 0.44 3.50 -2.25
CA HIS A 143 1.37 2.61 -2.96
C HIS A 143 2.64 3.36 -3.40
N VAL A 144 2.48 4.53 -4.03
CA VAL A 144 3.60 5.36 -4.47
C VAL A 144 4.45 5.80 -3.28
N PHE A 145 3.79 6.21 -2.19
CA PHE A 145 4.50 6.64 -0.99
C PHE A 145 5.21 5.49 -0.30
N LEU A 146 4.59 4.31 -0.19
CA LEU A 146 5.26 3.11 0.33
C LEU A 146 6.49 2.74 -0.51
N CYS A 147 6.39 2.75 -1.84
CA CYS A 147 7.54 2.53 -2.72
C CYS A 147 8.66 3.55 -2.48
N HIS A 148 8.30 4.81 -2.27
CA HIS A 148 9.26 5.87 -1.97
C HIS A 148 10.00 5.63 -0.64
N GLU A 149 9.29 5.23 0.41
CA GLU A 149 9.87 4.92 1.73
C GLU A 149 10.78 3.69 1.70
N LEU A 150 10.36 2.64 1.00
CA LEU A 150 11.17 1.43 0.78
C LEU A 150 12.44 1.75 -0.02
N ALA A 151 12.32 2.54 -1.09
CA ALA A 151 13.45 2.90 -1.95
C ALA A 151 14.50 3.75 -1.22
N LYS A 152 14.07 4.61 -0.29
CA LYS A 152 14.96 5.42 0.55
C LYS A 152 15.53 4.67 1.76
N GLY A 153 15.11 3.42 2.01
CA GLY A 153 15.49 2.68 3.21
C GLY A 153 14.97 3.31 4.51
N ILE A 154 13.95 4.17 4.41
CA ILE A 154 13.28 4.77 5.57
C ILE A 154 12.52 3.67 6.33
N MET A 155 11.88 2.78 5.57
CA MET A 155 11.14 1.64 6.09
C MET A 155 11.84 0.34 5.67
N THR A 156 12.43 -0.35 6.64
CA THR A 156 12.98 -1.71 6.48
C THR A 156 12.34 -2.65 7.48
N LYS A 157 12.47 -3.96 7.25
CA LYS A 157 11.90 -4.98 8.13
C LYS A 157 12.44 -4.87 9.57
N GLU A 158 13.72 -4.56 9.72
CA GLU A 158 14.40 -4.39 11.01
C GLU A 158 13.90 -3.11 11.70
N ASN A 159 13.88 -1.99 10.96
CA ASN A 159 13.51 -0.69 11.50
C ASN A 159 12.04 -0.65 11.92
N TYR A 160 11.18 -1.24 11.08
CA TYR A 160 9.74 -1.32 11.29
C TYR A 160 9.40 -2.02 12.61
N ARG A 161 10.10 -3.13 12.93
CA ARG A 161 9.86 -3.88 14.17
C ARG A 161 10.28 -3.11 15.42
N SER A 162 11.34 -2.30 15.34
CA SER A 162 11.82 -1.51 16.49
C SER A 162 11.01 -0.25 16.74
N GLN A 163 10.60 0.45 15.68
CA GLN A 163 10.05 1.81 15.80
C GLN A 163 8.53 1.88 15.70
N GLU A 164 7.87 0.93 15.03
CA GLU A 164 6.43 1.02 14.80
C GLU A 164 5.63 0.52 16.02
N ARG A 165 5.65 1.29 17.11
CA ARG A 165 4.88 1.02 18.33
C ARG A 165 3.44 1.53 18.28
N GLN A 166 3.04 2.23 17.23
CA GLN A 166 1.71 2.84 17.14
C GLN A 166 0.91 2.26 15.97
N SER A 167 0.05 1.33 16.34
CA SER A 167 -1.10 0.91 15.56
C SER A 167 -2.02 2.11 15.32
N CYS A 168 -2.42 2.23 14.07
CA CYS A 168 -3.46 3.09 13.53
C CYS A 168 -4.69 3.14 14.45
N CYS A 169 -5.14 4.34 14.85
CA CYS A 169 -6.42 4.65 15.48
C CYS A 169 -7.13 3.50 16.23
N CYS A 170 -6.51 2.97 17.28
CA CYS A 170 -7.08 2.34 18.48
C CYS A 170 -5.95 1.54 19.15
N VAL A 171 -5.48 2.04 20.29
CA VAL A 171 -4.78 1.23 21.31
C VAL A 171 -5.81 0.33 21.97
#